data_AF-A0A2D7BVE3-F1
#
_entry.id   AF-A0A2D7BVE3-F1
#
_cell.length_a   1.000
_cell.length_b   1.000
_cell.length_c   1.000
_cell.angle_alpha   90.00
_cell.angle_beta   90.00
_cell.angle_gamma   90.00
#
_symmetry.space_group_name_H-M   'P 1'
#
loop_
_entity.id
_entity.type
_entity.pdbx_description
1 polymer ?
#
loop_
_entity_poly.entity_id
_entity_poly.type
_entity_poly.pdbx_seq_one_letter_code
_entity_poly.pdbx_strand_id
1 'polypeptide(L)'
;MRENPIYTVTPPDMLLPDNGPIISVISNKKQFLRDVELLYENMFKSVPITLCHPGGDVNDKNSAWVVSMMRFSDTIYIDLDSISELGIVCALMHNDNNIIIISNNGNKRKGMKQLLNTSREYNIYESVEDYAEIVLDSLETV
;
A
#
# COMPACT_ATOMS: atom_id res chain seq x y z
N MET A 1 4.29 -27.26 -3.71
CA MET A 1 3.01 -27.06 -3.00
C MET A 1 3.17 -25.74 -2.26
N ARG A 2 2.25 -24.78 -2.45
CA ARG A 2 2.29 -23.47 -1.81
C ARG A 2 2.14 -23.65 -0.29
N GLU A 3 2.95 -22.96 0.52
CA GLU A 3 2.86 -23.07 1.99
C GLU A 3 2.43 -21.77 2.68
N ASN A 4 2.36 -20.64 1.97
CA ASN A 4 2.05 -19.35 2.61
C ASN A 4 0.61 -18.91 2.43
N PRO A 5 -0.13 -18.69 3.51
CA PRO A 5 -1.40 -17.99 3.46
C PRO A 5 -1.17 -16.48 3.33
N ILE A 6 -1.88 -15.86 2.39
CA ILE A 6 -2.09 -14.41 2.37
C ILE A 6 -3.47 -14.13 2.96
N TYR A 7 -3.51 -13.31 4.00
CA TYR A 7 -4.74 -12.92 4.68
C TYR A 7 -5.12 -11.51 4.26
N THR A 8 -6.24 -11.36 3.56
CA THR A 8 -6.81 -10.05 3.29
C THR A 8 -7.80 -9.67 4.37
N VAL A 9 -7.51 -8.58 5.08
CA VAL A 9 -8.31 -8.04 6.18
C VAL A 9 -9.00 -6.77 5.71
N THR A 10 -10.30 -6.68 5.96
CA THR A 10 -11.12 -5.51 5.62
C THR A 10 -11.85 -4.99 6.85
N PRO A 11 -12.24 -3.70 6.92
CA PRO A 11 -13.00 -3.19 8.04
C PRO A 11 -14.30 -3.99 8.28
N PRO A 12 -14.71 -4.19 9.54
CA PRO A 12 -14.07 -3.71 10.77
C PRO A 12 -13.02 -4.67 11.35
N ASP A 13 -12.69 -5.75 10.63
CA ASP A 13 -11.86 -6.84 11.15
C ASP A 13 -10.41 -6.40 11.33
N MET A 14 -9.69 -7.04 12.24
CA MET A 14 -8.29 -6.77 12.52
C MET A 14 -7.56 -8.10 12.71
N LEU A 15 -6.41 -8.25 12.05
CA LEU A 15 -5.50 -9.37 12.25
C LEU A 15 -4.12 -8.80 12.60
N LEU A 16 -3.62 -9.16 13.77
CA LEU A 16 -2.26 -8.86 14.20
C LEU A 16 -1.51 -10.19 14.26
N PRO A 17 -0.81 -10.58 13.18
CA PRO A 17 -0.06 -11.82 13.18
C PRO A 17 1.15 -11.74 14.13
N ASP A 18 1.55 -12.89 14.69
CA ASP A 18 2.76 -13.00 15.50
C ASP A 18 4.04 -12.87 14.64
N ASN A 19 3.94 -13.14 13.33
CA ASN A 19 5.04 -13.08 12.38
C ASN A 19 4.59 -12.70 10.96
N GLY A 20 5.56 -12.20 10.18
CA GLY A 20 5.35 -11.82 8.79
C GLY A 20 4.90 -10.38 8.59
N PRO A 21 5.02 -9.87 7.35
CA PRO A 21 4.74 -8.47 7.07
C PRO A 21 3.24 -8.16 7.11
N ILE A 22 2.93 -6.96 7.62
CA ILE A 22 1.60 -6.34 7.59
C ILE A 22 1.63 -5.19 6.59
N ILE A 23 0.86 -5.30 5.51
CA ILE A 23 0.87 -4.35 4.41
C ILE A 23 -0.50 -3.69 4.30
N SER A 24 -0.56 -2.36 4.33
CA SER A 24 -1.80 -1.64 4.01
C SER A 24 -1.85 -1.30 2.53
N VAL A 25 -2.97 -1.59 1.88
CA VAL A 25 -3.23 -1.25 0.48
C VAL A 25 -4.45 -0.37 0.40
N ILE A 26 -4.27 0.89 0.01
CA ILE A 26 -5.34 1.89 -0.07
C ILE A 26 -5.62 2.20 -1.54
N SER A 27 -6.65 1.54 -2.06
CA SER A 27 -7.15 1.69 -3.42
C SER A 27 -8.62 1.27 -3.46
N ASN A 28 -9.38 1.74 -4.46
CA ASN A 28 -10.68 1.14 -4.79
C ASN A 28 -10.60 0.18 -5.99
N LYS A 29 -9.40 0.00 -6.57
CA LYS A 29 -9.17 -0.92 -7.69
C LYS A 29 -8.69 -2.27 -7.19
N LYS A 30 -9.48 -3.31 -7.46
CA LYS A 30 -9.09 -4.71 -7.17
C LYS A 30 -7.81 -5.15 -7.86
N GLN A 31 -7.51 -4.58 -9.05
CA GLN A 31 -6.28 -4.93 -9.76
C GLN A 31 -5.05 -4.48 -8.96
N PHE A 32 -5.07 -3.27 -8.40
CA PHE A 32 -3.96 -2.75 -7.59
C PHE A 32 -3.67 -3.64 -6.38
N LEU A 33 -4.71 -4.11 -5.70
CA LEU A 33 -4.56 -5.07 -4.60
C LEU A 33 -3.88 -6.36 -5.04
N ARG A 34 -4.25 -6.90 -6.21
CA ARG A 34 -3.64 -8.11 -6.78
C ARG A 34 -2.18 -7.89 -7.17
N ASP A 35 -1.84 -6.71 -7.69
CA ASP A 35 -0.48 -6.39 -8.09
C ASP A 35 0.46 -6.35 -6.87
N VAL A 36 -0.01 -5.75 -5.76
CA VAL A 36 0.72 -5.78 -4.47
C VAL A 36 0.77 -7.19 -3.89
N GLU A 37 -0.33 -7.95 -3.93
CA GLU A 37 -0.36 -9.35 -3.49
C GLU A 37 0.69 -10.18 -4.24
N LEU A 38 0.74 -10.07 -5.57
CA LEU A 38 1.71 -10.78 -6.41
C LEU A 38 3.15 -10.38 -6.10
N LEU A 39 3.42 -9.10 -5.83
CA LEU A 39 4.75 -8.64 -5.40
C LEU A 39 5.21 -9.39 -4.14
N TYR A 40 4.38 -9.40 -3.10
CA TYR A 40 4.75 -10.05 -1.84
C TYR A 40 4.76 -11.58 -1.96
N GLU A 41 3.90 -12.20 -2.78
CA GLU A 41 3.99 -13.62 -3.11
C GLU A 41 5.36 -13.99 -3.71
N ASN A 42 5.91 -13.12 -4.57
CA ASN A 42 7.20 -13.35 -5.21
C ASN A 42 8.38 -13.13 -4.24
N MET A 43 8.26 -12.17 -3.33
CA MET A 43 9.29 -11.84 -2.34
C MET A 43 9.35 -12.84 -1.17
N PHE A 44 8.20 -13.31 -0.67
CA PHE A 44 8.13 -14.12 0.55
C PHE A 44 7.51 -15.50 0.29
N LYS A 45 8.37 -16.53 0.24
CA LYS A 45 7.97 -17.92 -0.08
C LYS A 45 7.69 -18.81 1.13
N SER A 46 8.05 -18.38 2.34
CA SER A 46 7.88 -19.17 3.58
C SER A 46 7.24 -18.45 4.77
N VAL A 47 6.78 -17.20 4.62
CA VAL A 47 6.23 -16.37 5.71
C VAL A 47 4.81 -15.92 5.35
N PRO A 48 3.84 -15.97 6.28
CA PRO A 48 2.49 -15.44 6.04
C PRO A 48 2.52 -13.93 5.81
N ILE A 49 1.59 -13.43 5.03
CA ILE A 49 1.46 -11.99 4.71
C ILE A 49 0.05 -11.54 5.10
N THR A 50 -0.05 -10.40 5.79
CA THR A 50 -1.34 -9.77 6.10
C THR A 50 -1.52 -8.53 5.23
N LEU A 51 -2.55 -8.51 4.39
CA LEU A 51 -2.94 -7.38 3.57
C LEU A 51 -4.17 -6.69 4.17
N CYS A 52 -4.01 -5.46 4.64
CA CYS A 52 -5.10 -4.61 5.13
C CYS A 52 -5.64 -3.75 3.97
N HIS A 53 -6.92 -3.87 3.65
CA HIS A 53 -7.55 -3.14 2.55
C HIS A 53 -8.92 -2.57 2.96
N PRO A 54 -9.29 -1.33 2.58
CA PRO A 54 -10.55 -0.71 2.99
C PRO A 54 -11.82 -1.39 2.47
N GLY A 55 -11.68 -2.33 1.52
CA GLY A 55 -12.80 -3.05 0.89
C GLY A 55 -13.57 -2.23 -0.15
N GLY A 56 -13.07 -1.04 -0.50
CA GLY A 56 -13.72 -0.06 -1.38
C GLY A 56 -13.16 1.34 -1.12
N ASP A 57 -13.97 2.37 -1.36
CA ASP A 57 -13.57 3.75 -1.08
C ASP A 57 -13.38 4.01 0.42
N VAL A 58 -12.37 4.82 0.75
CA VAL A 58 -12.21 5.37 2.10
C VAL A 58 -13.28 6.43 2.32
N ASN A 59 -14.06 6.25 3.38
CA ASN A 59 -15.21 7.07 3.79
C ASN A 59 -15.29 7.16 5.32
N ASP A 60 -16.26 7.93 5.83
CA ASP A 60 -16.40 8.20 7.27
C ASP A 60 -16.60 6.94 8.14
N LYS A 61 -17.05 5.84 7.55
CA LYS A 61 -17.30 4.58 8.28
C LYS A 61 -16.03 3.74 8.46
N ASN A 62 -15.02 3.91 7.60
CA ASN A 62 -13.82 3.08 7.59
C ASN A 62 -12.51 3.87 7.75
N SER A 63 -12.53 5.21 7.71
CA SER A 63 -11.33 6.04 7.80
C SER A 63 -10.54 5.82 9.10
N ALA A 64 -11.22 5.69 10.24
CA ALA A 64 -10.59 5.39 11.52
C ALA A 64 -9.88 4.03 11.52
N TRP A 65 -10.49 3.03 10.86
CA TRP A 65 -9.88 1.72 10.68
C TRP A 65 -8.65 1.81 9.77
N VAL A 66 -8.74 2.53 8.65
CA VAL A 66 -7.62 2.73 7.70
C VAL A 66 -6.43 3.38 8.39
N VAL A 67 -6.64 4.47 9.13
CA VAL A 67 -5.59 5.14 9.90
C VAL A 67 -4.98 4.22 10.95
N SER A 68 -5.81 3.43 11.62
CA SER A 68 -5.31 2.47 12.61
C SER A 68 -4.44 1.40 11.95
N MET A 69 -4.87 0.84 10.81
CA MET A 69 -4.12 -0.23 10.15
C MET A 69 -2.81 0.23 9.53
N MET A 70 -2.76 1.45 9.00
CA MET A 70 -1.50 2.07 8.54
C MET A 70 -0.46 2.12 9.66
N ARG A 71 -0.85 2.43 10.91
CA ARG A 71 0.08 2.48 12.05
C ARG A 71 0.68 1.13 12.42
N PHE A 72 -0.01 0.03 12.11
CA PHE A 72 0.49 -1.32 12.34
C PHE A 72 1.16 -1.93 11.10
N SER A 73 1.15 -1.23 9.97
CA SER A 73 1.71 -1.77 8.73
C SER A 73 3.19 -1.46 8.60
N ASP A 74 3.95 -2.44 8.13
CA ASP A 74 5.35 -2.29 7.76
C ASP A 74 5.48 -1.47 6.48
N THR A 75 4.53 -1.58 5.55
CA THR A 75 4.51 -0.81 4.30
C THR A 75 3.08 -0.44 3.93
N ILE A 76 2.92 0.77 3.38
CA ILE A 76 1.63 1.31 2.97
C ILE A 76 1.67 1.64 1.48
N TYR A 77 0.87 0.95 0.68
CA TYR A 77 0.69 1.21 -0.75
C TYR A 77 -0.54 2.08 -0.98
N ILE A 78 -0.36 3.14 -1.74
CA ILE A 78 -1.43 4.09 -2.09
C ILE A 78 -1.58 4.16 -3.61
N ASP A 79 -2.76 3.84 -4.13
CA ASP A 79 -3.13 4.12 -5.52
C ASP A 79 -3.68 5.55 -5.62
N LEU A 80 -2.82 6.50 -5.95
CA LEU A 80 -3.17 7.92 -6.04
C LEU A 80 -4.27 8.18 -7.08
N ASP A 81 -4.36 7.37 -8.13
CA ASP A 81 -5.31 7.58 -9.22
C ASP A 81 -6.75 7.21 -8.84
N SER A 82 -6.92 6.42 -7.79
CA SER A 82 -8.21 5.82 -7.43
C SER A 82 -8.67 6.13 -6.02
N ILE A 83 -7.75 6.43 -5.10
CA ILE A 83 -8.04 6.82 -3.72
C ILE A 83 -8.93 8.08 -3.65
N SER A 84 -9.81 8.13 -2.66
CA SER A 84 -10.64 9.31 -2.34
C SER A 84 -9.82 10.42 -1.67
N GLU A 85 -10.33 11.66 -1.67
CA GLU A 85 -9.68 12.77 -0.95
C GLU A 85 -9.50 12.47 0.54
N LEU A 86 -10.50 11.83 1.17
CA LEU A 86 -10.40 11.40 2.56
C LEU A 86 -9.29 10.35 2.75
N GLY A 87 -9.14 9.41 1.81
CA GLY A 87 -8.05 8.45 1.82
C GLY A 87 -6.68 9.12 1.69
N ILE A 88 -6.55 10.15 0.84
CA ILE A 88 -5.32 10.95 0.73
C ILE A 88 -5.00 11.62 2.07
N VAL A 89 -5.99 12.25 2.71
CA VAL A 89 -5.78 12.89 4.02
C VAL A 89 -5.37 11.85 5.07
N CYS A 90 -6.02 10.67 5.10
CA CYS A 90 -5.64 9.59 6.02
C CYS A 90 -4.17 9.19 5.83
N ALA A 91 -3.72 9.05 4.58
CA ALA A 91 -2.35 8.71 4.26
C ALA A 91 -1.34 9.80 4.65
N LEU A 92 -1.63 11.07 4.35
CA LEU A 92 -0.75 12.19 4.68
C LEU A 92 -0.67 12.49 6.17
N MET A 93 -1.62 12.00 6.98
CA MET A 93 -1.55 12.06 8.43
C MET A 93 -0.60 11.02 9.04
N HIS A 94 -0.15 10.05 8.25
CA HIS A 94 0.81 9.05 8.70
C HIS A 94 2.22 9.62 8.51
N ASN A 95 2.97 9.71 9.61
CA ASN A 95 4.24 10.46 9.67
C ASN A 95 5.49 9.58 9.46
N ASP A 96 5.33 8.37 8.94
CA ASP A 96 6.46 7.45 8.72
C ASP A 96 6.81 7.32 7.23
N ASN A 97 8.09 7.02 6.97
CA ASN A 97 8.66 6.92 5.62
C ASN A 97 8.33 5.60 4.90
N ASN A 98 7.32 4.85 5.35
CA ASN A 98 6.95 3.55 4.80
C ASN A 98 5.79 3.62 3.81
N ILE A 99 5.47 4.82 3.32
CA ILE A 99 4.45 5.06 2.31
C ILE A 99 5.05 4.97 0.91
N ILE A 100 4.49 4.09 0.09
CA ILE A 100 4.77 3.94 -1.33
C ILE A 100 3.55 4.44 -2.12
N ILE A 101 3.73 5.52 -2.87
CA ILE A 101 2.66 6.10 -3.68
C ILE A 101 2.82 5.60 -5.11
N ILE A 102 1.79 4.95 -5.63
CA ILE A 102 1.70 4.55 -7.02
C ILE A 102 0.73 5.47 -7.73
N SER A 103 1.14 5.98 -8.87
CA SER A 103 0.26 6.75 -9.72
C SER A 103 0.68 6.61 -11.16
N ASN A 104 -0.19 6.00 -11.94
CA ASN A 104 0.10 5.66 -13.31
C ASN A 104 0.23 6.94 -14.15
N ASN A 105 0.82 6.84 -15.33
CA ASN A 105 1.05 7.97 -16.24
C ASN A 105 -0.22 8.59 -16.85
N GLY A 106 -1.41 8.19 -16.40
CA GLY A 106 -2.71 8.64 -16.91
C GLY A 106 -3.08 10.11 -16.63
N ASN A 107 -2.18 10.95 -16.11
CA ASN A 107 -2.39 12.37 -15.80
C ASN A 107 -3.58 12.72 -14.87
N LYS A 108 -4.33 11.75 -14.36
CA LYS A 108 -5.61 11.97 -13.66
C LYS A 108 -5.48 12.89 -12.45
N ARG A 109 -4.35 12.81 -11.71
CA ARG A 109 -4.04 13.68 -10.56
C ARG A 109 -2.69 14.40 -10.69
N LYS A 110 -2.37 14.94 -11.87
CA LYS A 110 -1.09 15.64 -12.13
C LYS A 110 -0.75 16.71 -11.08
N GLY A 111 -1.72 17.55 -10.69
CA GLY A 111 -1.50 18.58 -9.68
C GLY A 111 -1.13 18.01 -8.31
N MET A 112 -1.76 16.90 -7.92
CA MET A 112 -1.44 16.21 -6.66
C MET A 112 -0.03 15.61 -6.71
N LYS A 113 0.35 14.94 -7.82
CA LYS A 113 1.72 14.46 -8.03
C LYS A 113 2.74 15.58 -7.86
N GLN A 114 2.50 16.73 -8.50
CA GLN A 114 3.39 17.88 -8.43
C GLN A 114 3.55 18.40 -7.00
N LEU A 115 2.46 18.49 -6.23
CA LEU A 115 2.50 18.91 -4.83
C LEU A 115 3.25 17.92 -3.95
N LEU A 116 2.94 16.63 -4.07
CA LEU A 116 3.59 15.57 -3.29
C LEU A 116 5.10 15.51 -3.56
N ASN A 117 5.52 15.71 -4.82
CA ASN A 117 6.94 15.79 -5.19
C ASN A 117 7.67 17.02 -4.62
N THR A 118 6.97 18.03 -4.10
CA THR A 118 7.63 19.12 -3.36
C THR A 118 7.99 18.73 -1.93
N SER A 119 7.34 17.69 -1.38
CA SER A 119 7.74 17.08 -0.12
C SER A 119 8.87 16.06 -0.37
N ARG A 120 9.85 16.01 0.53
CA ARG A 120 10.95 15.03 0.47
C ARG A 120 10.59 13.68 1.09
N GLU A 121 9.38 13.55 1.63
CA GLU A 121 8.96 12.40 2.43
C GLU A 121 8.27 11.32 1.59
N TYR A 122 7.78 11.65 0.40
CA TYR A 122 6.99 10.74 -0.42
C TYR A 122 7.73 10.33 -1.70
N ASN A 123 7.83 9.03 -1.92
CA ASN A 123 8.29 8.47 -3.20
C ASN A 123 7.07 8.10 -4.04
N ILE A 124 7.01 8.62 -5.27
CA ILE A 124 5.94 8.35 -6.23
C ILE A 124 6.51 7.53 -7.38
N TYR A 125 5.92 6.37 -7.63
CA TYR A 125 6.29 5.45 -8.70
C TYR A 125 5.15 5.34 -9.72
N GLU A 126 5.49 4.92 -10.94
CA GLU A 126 4.49 4.79 -12.01
C GLU A 126 3.68 3.51 -11.88
N SER A 127 4.27 2.44 -11.35
CA SER A 127 3.62 1.15 -11.10
C SER A 127 4.22 0.42 -9.89
N VAL A 128 3.53 -0.61 -9.42
CA VAL A 128 4.04 -1.53 -8.38
C VAL A 128 5.27 -2.30 -8.89
N GLU A 129 5.32 -2.58 -10.19
CA GLU A 129 6.43 -3.29 -10.84
C GLU A 129 7.70 -2.43 -10.87
N ASP A 130 7.60 -1.15 -11.24
CA ASP A 130 8.76 -0.24 -11.23
C ASP A 130 9.35 -0.10 -9.82
N TYR A 131 8.48 -0.05 -8.80
CA TYR A 131 8.93 -0.07 -7.41
C TYR A 131 9.64 -1.38 -7.06
N ALA A 132 9.08 -2.51 -7.48
CA ALA A 132 9.65 -3.82 -7.23
C ALA A 132 11.05 -3.97 -7.82
N GLU A 133 11.27 -3.53 -9.06
CA GLU A 133 12.58 -3.55 -9.72
C GLU A 133 13.62 -2.77 -8.90
N ILE A 134 13.30 -1.56 -8.46
CA ILE A 134 14.20 -0.71 -7.65
C ILE A 134 14.55 -1.39 -6.32
N VAL A 135 13.58 -1.99 -5.65
CA VAL A 135 13.81 -2.67 -4.37
C VAL A 135 14.65 -3.92 -4.57
N LEU A 136 14.37 -4.72 -5.59
CA LEU A 136 15.11 -5.94 -5.88
C LEU A 136 16.57 -5.64 -6.26
N ASP A 137 16.81 -4.64 -7.11
CA ASP A 137 18.16 -4.19 -7.47
C ASP A 137 18.95 -3.72 -6.23
N SER A 138 18.28 -3.05 -5.29
CA SER A 138 18.90 -2.62 -4.04
C SER A 138 19.29 -3.77 -3.10
N LEU A 139 18.62 -4.93 -3.22
CA LEU A 139 18.91 -6.12 -2.42
C LEU A 139 20.04 -6.97 -3.01
N GLU A 140 20.24 -6.93 -4.34
CA GLU A 140 21.34 -7.64 -5.01
C GLU A 140 22.72 -6.96 -4.84
N THR A 141 22.72 -5.69 -4.42
CA THR A 141 23.93 -4.86 -4.28
C THR A 141 24.51 -4.82 -2.87
N VAL A 142 23.94 -5.58 -1.92
CA VAL A 142 24.39 -5.72 -0.52
C VAL A 142 24.91 -7.13 -0.27
#